data_AF-A0A941JP45-F1
#
_entry.id   AF-A0A941JP45-F1
#
_cell.length_a   1.000
_cell.length_b   1.000
_cell.length_c   1.000
_cell.angle_alpha   90.00
_cell.angle_beta   90.00
_cell.angle_gamma   90.00
#
_symmetry.space_group_name_H-M   'P 1'
#
loop_
_entity.id
_entity.type
_entity.pdbx_description
1 polymer ?
#
loop_
_entity_poly.entity_id
_entity_poly.type
_entity_poly.pdbx_seq_one_letter_code
_entity_poly.pdbx_strand_id
1 'polypeptide(L)'
;MEKSDILSGNTFSYFDVFEGKKGLVLGTEVNDIKYIIYDQYCMNPSCKCDDVILIFTESENNDSEFAIRLSLKRKRYEILDIYGISKRQVDEIVKGSLKDSAEAMELLKKRYKEMKEAGKAVLQGSPEINSNKIELPVEKPKRNDPCPCGSGKKYKKCCGV
;
A
#
# COMPACT_ATOMS: atom_id res chain seq x y z
N MET A 1 12.89 1.84 -10.17
CA MET A 1 12.82 2.12 -8.73
C MET A 1 14.25 2.08 -8.27
N GLU A 2 14.74 3.08 -7.54
CA GLU A 2 16.16 3.15 -7.20
C GLU A 2 16.48 2.29 -5.97
N LYS A 3 17.76 1.94 -5.80
CA LYS A 3 18.21 1.18 -4.61
C LYS A 3 17.95 1.95 -3.32
N SER A 4 18.09 3.28 -3.36
CA SER A 4 17.78 4.21 -2.27
C SER A 4 16.34 4.11 -1.81
N ASP A 5 15.39 4.00 -2.74
CA ASP A 5 13.95 3.88 -2.45
C ASP A 5 13.64 2.59 -1.68
N ILE A 6 14.30 1.49 -2.03
CA ILE A 6 14.11 0.21 -1.34
C ILE A 6 14.69 0.28 0.07
N LEU A 7 15.86 0.90 0.24
CA LEU A 7 16.56 0.96 1.53
C LEU A 7 15.92 1.93 2.52
N SER A 8 15.13 2.91 2.07
CA SER A 8 14.46 3.90 2.93
C SER A 8 13.37 3.30 3.83
N GLY A 9 12.93 2.06 3.55
CA GLY A 9 11.84 1.43 4.30
C GLY A 9 10.45 1.82 3.83
N ASN A 10 10.34 2.55 2.71
CA ASN A 10 9.07 2.85 2.05
C ASN A 10 8.31 1.57 1.67
N THR A 11 6.98 1.71 1.57
CA THR A 11 6.10 0.68 1.01
C THR A 11 5.79 0.99 -0.45
N PHE A 12 5.62 -0.06 -1.24
CA PHE A 12 5.34 0.03 -2.67
C PHE A 12 4.12 -0.81 -3.01
N SER A 13 3.29 -0.30 -3.91
CA SER A 13 2.13 -1.01 -4.44
C SER A 13 2.54 -2.31 -5.12
N TYR A 14 1.92 -3.42 -4.72
CA TYR A 14 2.14 -4.71 -5.37
C TYR A 14 1.70 -4.68 -6.84
N PHE A 15 0.57 -4.01 -7.12
CA PHE A 15 0.05 -3.86 -8.47
C PHE A 15 1.05 -3.16 -9.39
N ASP A 16 1.66 -2.08 -8.92
CA ASP A 16 2.61 -1.27 -9.71
C ASP A 16 3.92 -2.02 -9.94
N VAL A 17 4.44 -2.71 -8.91
CA VAL A 17 5.70 -3.47 -8.99
C VAL A 17 5.60 -4.63 -9.97
N PHE A 18 4.42 -5.24 -10.14
CA PHE A 18 4.21 -6.40 -11.00
C PHE A 18 3.32 -6.11 -12.23
N GLU A 19 3.13 -4.83 -12.59
CA GLU A 19 2.44 -4.34 -13.80
C GLU A 19 1.10 -5.03 -14.13
N GLY A 20 0.30 -5.38 -13.12
CA GLY A 20 -0.94 -6.12 -13.33
C GLY A 20 -0.79 -7.57 -13.87
N LYS A 21 0.41 -7.99 -14.32
CA LYS A 21 0.69 -9.35 -14.83
C LYS A 21 0.46 -10.44 -13.78
N LYS A 22 0.57 -10.07 -12.49
CA LYS A 22 0.21 -10.90 -11.31
C LYS A 22 -0.88 -10.27 -10.44
N GLY A 23 -1.35 -9.07 -10.78
CA GLY A 23 -2.00 -8.12 -9.89
C GLY A 23 -3.51 -8.29 -9.84
N LEU A 24 -4.00 -9.31 -9.12
CA LEU A 24 -5.40 -9.34 -8.70
C LEU A 24 -5.63 -8.14 -7.76
N VAL A 25 -6.37 -7.14 -8.21
CA VAL A 25 -6.90 -6.13 -7.29
C VAL A 25 -7.93 -6.84 -6.42
N LEU A 26 -7.75 -6.77 -5.10
CA LEU A 26 -8.61 -7.50 -4.18
C LEU A 26 -9.93 -6.76 -4.07
N GLY A 27 -11.04 -7.50 -4.15
CA GLY A 27 -12.38 -6.95 -4.01
C GLY A 27 -13.04 -7.49 -2.76
N THR A 28 -13.85 -6.67 -2.11
CA THR A 28 -14.76 -7.13 -1.07
C THR A 28 -16.05 -6.35 -1.12
N GLU A 29 -17.13 -6.96 -0.63
CA GLU A 29 -18.45 -6.35 -0.57
C GLU A 29 -18.98 -6.51 0.85
N VAL A 30 -19.36 -5.40 1.47
CA VAL A 30 -19.85 -5.36 2.84
C VAL A 30 -21.00 -4.36 2.89
N ASN A 31 -22.17 -4.80 3.36
CA ASN A 31 -23.40 -4.00 3.38
C ASN A 31 -23.74 -3.38 2.00
N ASP A 32 -23.64 -4.18 0.95
CA ASP A 32 -23.87 -3.78 -0.46
C ASP A 32 -22.89 -2.71 -0.99
N ILE A 33 -21.87 -2.34 -0.21
CA ILE A 33 -20.80 -1.44 -0.65
C ILE A 33 -19.60 -2.26 -1.10
N LYS A 34 -19.19 -2.05 -2.35
CA LYS A 34 -18.02 -2.70 -2.94
C LYS A 34 -16.77 -1.86 -2.71
N TYR A 35 -15.73 -2.52 -2.23
CA TYR A 35 -14.41 -1.94 -2.02
C TYR A 35 -13.37 -2.62 -2.89
N ILE A 36 -12.55 -1.78 -3.51
CA ILE A 36 -11.32 -2.15 -4.19
C ILE A 36 -10.19 -1.99 -3.17
N ILE A 37 -9.35 -3.02 -3.04
CA ILE A 37 -8.27 -3.06 -2.05
C ILE A 37 -6.91 -3.10 -2.77
N TYR A 38 -6.10 -2.09 -2.50
CA TYR A 38 -4.71 -2.00 -2.92
C TYR A 38 -3.78 -2.36 -1.77
N ASP A 39 -2.82 -3.26 -2.03
CA ASP A 39 -1.85 -3.72 -1.05
C ASP A 39 -0.45 -3.18 -1.33
N GLN A 40 0.21 -2.66 -0.28
CA GLN A 40 1.55 -2.12 -0.34
C GLN A 40 2.49 -2.79 0.66
N TYR A 41 3.72 -3.05 0.23
CA TYR A 41 4.72 -3.79 1.01
C TYR A 41 6.08 -3.09 1.01
N CYS A 42 6.81 -3.23 2.10
CA CYS A 42 8.22 -2.89 2.14
C CYS A 42 9.02 -3.91 1.33
N MET A 43 9.80 -3.45 0.35
CA MET A 43 10.61 -4.32 -0.51
C MET A 43 12.00 -4.63 0.06
N ASN A 44 12.45 -3.93 1.11
CA ASN A 44 13.78 -4.16 1.68
C ASN A 44 13.92 -5.58 2.25
N PRO A 45 14.76 -6.47 1.68
CA PRO A 45 14.91 -7.84 2.15
C PRO A 45 15.56 -7.94 3.53
N SER A 46 16.31 -6.91 3.96
CA SER A 46 16.93 -6.85 5.28
C SER A 46 15.98 -6.33 6.37
N CYS A 47 14.83 -5.76 5.97
CA CYS A 47 13.85 -5.24 6.91
C CYS A 47 13.01 -6.37 7.53
N LYS A 48 12.87 -6.36 8.85
CA LYS A 48 12.14 -7.38 9.63
C LYS A 48 10.63 -7.15 9.74
N CYS A 49 10.09 -6.12 9.08
CA CYS A 49 8.66 -5.83 9.10
C CYS A 49 7.87 -7.02 8.57
N ASP A 50 6.73 -7.32 9.17
CA ASP A 50 5.80 -8.36 8.74
C ASP A 50 4.44 -7.80 8.37
N ASP A 51 4.40 -6.52 8.01
CA ASP A 51 3.17 -5.77 7.79
C ASP A 51 2.89 -5.57 6.30
N VAL A 52 1.60 -5.39 5.99
CA VAL A 52 1.08 -4.89 4.73
C VAL A 52 0.23 -3.66 5.00
N ILE A 53 0.34 -2.64 4.15
CA ILE A 53 -0.61 -1.52 4.13
C ILE A 53 -1.69 -1.86 3.12
N LEU A 54 -2.95 -1.75 3.55
CA LEU A 54 -4.12 -2.02 2.72
C LEU A 54 -4.95 -0.76 2.62
N ILE A 55 -5.23 -0.35 1.40
CA ILE A 55 -6.01 0.84 1.08
C ILE A 55 -7.31 0.37 0.45
N PHE A 56 -8.42 0.69 1.07
CA PHE A 56 -9.76 0.33 0.64
C PHE A 56 -10.41 1.57 0.05
N THR A 57 -10.79 1.49 -1.22
CA THR A 57 -11.48 2.57 -1.94
C THR A 57 -12.83 2.05 -2.39
N GLU A 58 -13.90 2.76 -2.05
CA GLU A 58 -15.25 2.43 -2.51
C GLU A 58 -15.36 2.54 -4.04
N SER A 59 -15.88 1.51 -4.69
CA SER A 59 -15.82 1.41 -6.16
C SER A 59 -16.85 2.25 -6.91
N GLU A 60 -18.00 2.55 -6.29
CA GLU A 60 -19.12 3.17 -7.00
C GLU A 60 -19.05 4.70 -6.97
N ASN A 61 -18.96 5.29 -5.77
CA ASN A 61 -19.06 6.74 -5.61
C ASN A 61 -17.77 7.42 -5.12
N ASN A 62 -16.75 6.64 -4.72
CA ASN A 62 -15.56 7.13 -4.00
C ASN A 62 -15.90 7.98 -2.76
N ASP A 63 -17.05 7.72 -2.13
CA ASP A 63 -17.50 8.47 -0.96
C ASP A 63 -16.72 8.06 0.30
N SER A 64 -16.18 6.84 0.32
CA SER A 64 -15.35 6.33 1.41
C SER A 64 -14.01 5.75 0.95
N GLU A 65 -12.97 6.08 1.71
CA GLU A 65 -11.63 5.50 1.59
C GLU A 65 -10.99 5.35 2.96
N PHE A 66 -10.27 4.26 3.20
CA PHE A 66 -9.49 4.11 4.42
C PHE A 66 -8.25 3.25 4.21
N ALA A 67 -7.25 3.46 5.06
CA ALA A 67 -6.01 2.70 5.04
C ALA A 67 -5.75 2.04 6.40
N ILE A 68 -5.32 0.78 6.38
CA ILE A 68 -4.85 0.06 7.57
C ILE A 68 -3.44 -0.47 7.36
N ARG A 69 -2.68 -0.62 8.44
CA ARG A 69 -1.49 -1.47 8.48
C ARG A 69 -1.83 -2.76 9.20
N LEU A 70 -1.70 -3.89 8.53
CA LEU A 70 -2.01 -5.22 9.04
C LEU A 70 -0.73 -6.04 9.25
N SER A 71 -0.51 -6.55 10.46
CA SER A 71 0.55 -7.52 10.75
C SER A 71 0.15 -8.92 10.26
N LEU A 72 0.95 -9.49 9.36
CA LEU A 72 0.73 -10.79 8.76
C LEU A 72 0.98 -11.95 9.74
N LYS A 73 1.79 -11.75 10.78
CA LYS A 73 2.00 -12.75 11.85
C LYS A 73 0.97 -12.63 12.95
N ARG A 74 0.76 -11.42 13.49
CA ARG A 74 -0.11 -11.21 14.66
C ARG A 74 -1.58 -11.08 14.32
N LYS A 75 -1.93 -10.89 13.04
CA LYS A 75 -3.30 -10.62 12.57
C LYS A 75 -3.96 -9.46 13.31
N ARG A 76 -3.17 -8.44 13.64
CA ARG A 76 -3.64 -7.18 14.24
C ARG A 76 -3.42 -6.08 13.24
N TYR A 77 -4.33 -5.12 13.19
CA TYR A 77 -4.19 -3.94 12.36
C TYR A 77 -4.29 -2.66 13.18
N GLU A 78 -3.69 -1.61 12.63
CA GLU A 78 -3.89 -0.22 13.02
C GLU A 78 -4.52 0.55 11.86
N ILE A 79 -5.42 1.47 12.19
CA ILE A 79 -6.01 2.38 11.20
C ILE A 79 -5.01 3.52 10.97
N LEU A 80 -4.63 3.74 9.72
CA LEU A 80 -3.71 4.80 9.31
C LEU A 80 -4.44 6.06 8.88
N ASP A 81 -5.51 5.89 8.11
CA ASP A 81 -6.32 6.98 7.58
C ASP A 81 -7.77 6.56 7.35
N ILE A 82 -8.70 7.52 7.44
CA ILE A 82 -10.15 7.32 7.23
C ILE A 82 -10.76 8.55 6.58
N TYR A 83 -11.60 8.31 5.58
CA TYR A 83 -12.38 9.32 4.89
C TYR A 83 -13.78 8.77 4.59
N GLY A 84 -14.82 9.55 4.89
CA GLY A 84 -16.22 9.17 4.61
C GLY A 84 -16.75 7.96 5.39
N ILE A 85 -15.98 7.41 6.34
CA ILE A 85 -16.32 6.17 7.05
C ILE A 85 -15.95 6.23 8.53
N SER A 86 -16.77 5.59 9.38
CA SER A 86 -16.48 5.48 10.82
C SER A 86 -15.50 4.35 11.13
N LYS A 87 -14.75 4.49 12.24
CA LYS A 87 -13.86 3.42 12.73
C LYS A 87 -14.57 2.08 12.95
N ARG A 88 -15.85 2.12 13.36
CA ARG A 88 -16.65 0.91 13.55
C ARG A 88 -16.91 0.18 12.23
N GLN A 89 -17.26 0.92 11.18
CA GLN A 89 -17.45 0.35 9.84
C GLN A 89 -16.13 -0.21 9.29
N VAL A 90 -15.01 0.48 9.51
CA VAL A 90 -13.67 -0.05 9.17
C VAL A 90 -13.44 -1.40 9.86
N ASP A 91 -13.72 -1.50 11.16
CA ASP A 91 -13.57 -2.76 11.90
C ASP A 91 -14.46 -3.89 11.36
N GLU A 92 -15.69 -3.57 10.96
CA GLU A 92 -16.63 -4.52 10.36
C GLU A 92 -16.12 -5.03 9.00
N ILE A 93 -15.67 -4.12 8.14
CA ILE A 93 -15.12 -4.44 6.81
C ILE A 93 -13.85 -5.29 6.95
N VAL A 94 -12.88 -4.86 7.75
CA VAL A 94 -11.58 -5.57 7.86
C VAL A 94 -11.74 -6.98 8.42
N LYS A 95 -12.67 -7.18 9.37
CA LYS A 95 -12.99 -8.51 9.91
C LYS A 95 -13.69 -9.38 8.87
N GLY A 96 -14.70 -8.85 8.18
CA GLY A 96 -15.46 -9.59 7.17
C GLY A 96 -14.64 -9.97 5.94
N SER A 97 -13.68 -9.13 5.54
CA SER A 97 -12.98 -9.29 4.26
C SER A 97 -11.64 -10.00 4.36
N LEU A 98 -10.89 -9.81 5.44
CA LEU A 98 -9.46 -10.17 5.46
C LEU A 98 -9.03 -10.96 6.69
N LYS A 99 -9.28 -10.41 7.89
CA LYS A 99 -8.63 -10.88 9.12
C LYS A 99 -8.95 -12.35 9.42
N ASP A 100 -10.17 -12.77 9.11
CA ASP A 100 -10.67 -14.11 9.38
C ASP A 100 -10.65 -15.02 8.14
N SER A 101 -10.31 -14.48 6.96
CA SER A 101 -10.12 -15.27 5.74
C SER A 101 -8.70 -15.88 5.71
N ALA A 102 -8.64 -17.21 5.78
CA ALA A 102 -7.37 -17.94 5.65
C ALA A 102 -6.72 -17.71 4.27
N GLU A 103 -7.54 -17.69 3.23
CA GLU A 103 -7.14 -17.51 1.83
C GLU A 103 -6.55 -16.12 1.59
N ALA A 104 -7.23 -15.07 2.08
CA ALA A 104 -6.72 -13.69 1.99
C ALA A 104 -5.37 -13.55 2.70
N MET A 105 -5.26 -14.09 3.92
CA MET A 105 -4.01 -14.04 4.69
C MET A 105 -2.87 -14.82 4.03
N GLU A 106 -3.16 -15.94 3.38
CA GLU A 106 -2.17 -16.71 2.63
C GLU A 106 -1.68 -15.94 1.40
N LEU A 107 -2.60 -15.32 0.66
CA LEU A 107 -2.27 -14.47 -0.49
C LEU A 107 -1.38 -13.29 -0.10
N LEU A 108 -1.75 -12.54 0.95
CA LEU A 108 -0.96 -11.39 1.42
C LEU A 108 0.44 -11.82 1.88
N LYS A 109 0.58 -12.99 2.52
CA LYS A 109 1.89 -13.55 2.88
C LYS A 109 2.71 -13.96 1.67
N LYS A 110 2.09 -14.51 0.63
CA LYS A 110 2.75 -14.83 -0.64
C LYS A 110 3.29 -13.56 -1.29
N ARG A 111 2.44 -12.54 -1.45
CA ARG A 111 2.80 -11.25 -2.04
C ARG A 111 3.89 -10.52 -1.28
N TYR A 112 3.85 -10.57 0.06
CA TYR A 112 4.94 -10.06 0.90
C TYR A 112 6.29 -10.69 0.53
N LYS A 113 6.36 -12.00 0.36
CA LYS A 113 7.61 -12.69 -0.02
C LYS A 113 8.08 -12.26 -1.42
N GLU A 114 7.16 -12.22 -2.38
CA GLU A 114 7.45 -11.79 -3.76
C GLU A 114 8.01 -10.35 -3.78
N MET A 115 7.48 -9.45 -2.95
CA MET A 115 7.98 -8.06 -2.83
C MET A 115 9.39 -7.97 -2.23
N LYS A 116 9.73 -8.84 -1.26
CA LYS A 116 11.10 -8.93 -0.72
C LYS A 116 12.09 -9.48 -1.74
N GLU A 117 11.67 -10.47 -2.52
CA GLU A 117 12.48 -11.04 -3.61
C GLU A 117 12.72 -10.02 -4.72
N ALA A 118 11.67 -9.30 -5.13
CA ALA A 118 11.76 -8.18 -6.05
C ALA A 118 12.73 -7.10 -5.55
N GLY A 119 12.64 -6.69 -4.28
CA GLY A 119 13.58 -5.73 -3.72
C GLY A 119 15.02 -6.22 -3.71
N LYS A 120 15.25 -7.51 -3.41
CA LYS A 120 16.58 -8.14 -3.51
C LYS A 120 17.15 -8.06 -4.93
N ALA A 121 16.35 -8.33 -5.95
CA ALA A 121 16.78 -8.27 -7.35
C ALA A 121 17.25 -6.87 -7.75
N VAL A 122 16.51 -5.82 -7.38
CA VAL A 122 16.89 -4.42 -7.64
C VAL A 122 18.19 -4.05 -6.92
N LEU A 123 18.35 -4.46 -5.66
CA LEU A 123 19.59 -4.20 -4.90
C LEU A 123 20.81 -4.90 -5.51
N GLN A 124 20.62 -6.08 -6.10
CA GLN A 124 21.67 -6.85 -6.79
C GLN A 124 21.98 -6.33 -8.20
N GLY A 125 21.26 -5.32 -8.70
CA GLY A 125 21.54 -4.69 -9.99
C GLY A 125 20.94 -5.42 -11.18
N SER A 126 19.97 -6.32 -10.98
CA SER A 126 19.17 -6.88 -12.06
C SER A 126 18.15 -5.81 -12.53
N PRO A 127 18.11 -5.45 -13.83
CA PRO A 127 17.31 -4.32 -14.31
C PRO A 127 15.82 -4.63 -14.55
N GLU A 128 15.33 -5.84 -14.27
CA GLU A 128 13.97 -6.26 -14.63
C GLU A 128 12.92 -5.96 -13.56
N ILE A 129 12.88 -4.74 -13.02
CA ILE A 129 11.66 -4.21 -12.42
C ILE A 129 11.45 -2.81 -12.98
N ASN A 130 10.52 -2.71 -13.92
CA ASN A 130 10.18 -1.46 -14.58
C ASN A 130 9.83 -0.39 -13.53
N SER A 131 10.75 0.56 -13.32
CA SER A 131 10.33 1.92 -13.01
C SER A 131 9.73 2.50 -14.28
N ASN A 132 8.43 2.36 -14.46
CA ASN A 132 7.70 3.46 -15.05
C ASN A 132 7.67 4.58 -14.00
N LYS A 133 8.83 5.25 -13.83
CA LYS A 133 8.86 6.59 -13.31
C LYS A 133 8.16 7.41 -14.38
N ILE A 134 6.87 7.69 -14.17
CA ILE A 134 6.23 8.74 -14.93
C ILE A 134 6.97 10.02 -14.52
N GLU A 135 7.96 10.43 -15.29
CA GLU A 135 8.49 11.79 -15.24
C GLU A 135 7.43 12.71 -15.84
N LEU A 136 6.36 12.92 -15.07
CA LEU A 136 5.59 14.13 -15.21
C LEU A 136 6.56 15.29 -14.96
N PRO A 137 6.51 16.39 -15.73
CA PRO A 137 7.18 17.61 -15.33
C PRO A 137 6.53 18.08 -14.02
N VAL A 138 7.09 17.64 -12.88
CA VAL A 138 6.55 18.00 -11.58
C VAL A 138 6.93 19.46 -11.34
N GLU A 139 5.98 20.35 -11.60
CA GLU A 139 6.04 21.70 -11.06
C GLU A 139 6.39 21.61 -9.57
N LYS A 140 7.31 22.44 -9.09
CA LYS A 140 7.71 22.44 -7.67
C LYS A 140 6.45 22.52 -6.80
N PRO A 141 6.23 21.58 -5.87
CA PRO A 141 5.01 21.54 -5.07
C PRO A 141 4.85 22.86 -4.31
N LYS A 142 3.65 23.45 -4.39
CA LYS A 142 3.34 24.68 -3.68
C LYS A 142 3.29 24.36 -2.19
N ARG A 143 3.53 25.37 -1.34
CA ARG A 143 3.63 25.22 0.12
C ARG A 143 2.47 24.45 0.77
N ASN A 144 1.27 24.50 0.20
CA ASN A 144 0.09 23.84 0.76
C ASN A 144 -0.25 22.49 0.12
N ASP A 145 0.46 22.08 -0.94
CA ASP A 145 0.20 20.82 -1.64
C ASP A 145 0.62 19.62 -0.77
N PRO A 146 0.07 18.42 -1.01
CA PRO A 146 0.56 17.20 -0.37
C PRO A 146 2.07 17.01 -0.58
N CYS A 147 2.77 16.57 0.47
CA CYS A 147 4.21 16.33 0.38
C CYS A 147 4.49 15.19 -0.61
N PRO A 148 5.37 15.38 -1.62
CA PRO A 148 5.72 14.33 -2.56
C PRO A 148 6.48 13.17 -1.90
N CYS A 149 6.92 13.35 -0.65
CA CYS A 149 7.53 12.33 0.19
C CYS A 149 6.54 11.26 0.70
N GLY A 150 5.24 11.37 0.37
CA GLY A 150 4.23 10.39 0.78
C GLY A 150 3.82 10.46 2.25
N SER A 151 4.18 11.53 2.97
CA SER A 151 3.89 11.65 4.41
C SER A 151 2.44 12.01 4.74
N GLY A 152 1.60 12.29 3.75
CA GLY A 152 0.24 12.81 3.91
C GLY A 152 0.16 14.25 4.44
N LYS A 153 1.29 14.89 4.78
CA LYS A 153 1.36 16.26 5.28
C LYS A 153 1.43 17.27 4.14
N LYS A 154 0.96 18.50 4.36
CA LYS A 154 1.24 19.63 3.46
C LYS A 154 2.74 19.89 3.34
N TYR A 155 3.23 20.25 2.15
CA TYR A 155 4.65 20.38 1.83
C TYR A 155 5.41 21.30 2.82
N LYS A 156 4.85 22.47 3.17
CA LYS A 156 5.42 23.41 4.16
C LYS A 156 5.54 22.87 5.59
N LYS A 157 4.88 21.75 5.90
CA LYS A 157 4.91 21.09 7.21
C LYS A 157 5.71 19.78 7.16
N CYS A 158 6.43 19.52 6.07
CA CYS A 158 7.19 18.30 5.87
C CYS A 158 8.53 18.58 5.18
N CYS A 159 8.66 18.39 3.87
CA CYS A 159 9.93 18.56 3.17
C CYS A 159 10.22 20.01 2.75
N GLY A 160 9.25 20.92 2.82
CA GLY A 160 9.39 22.33 2.50
C GLY A 160 9.63 23.22 3.73
N VAL A 161 10.35 22.71 4.73
CA VAL A 161 10.86 23.52 5.87
C VAL A 161 12.02 24.39 5.41
#